data_AF-A0A7Y7IYM2-F1
#
_entry.id   AF-A0A7Y7IYM2-F1
#
_cell.length_a   1.000
_cell.length_b   1.000
_cell.length_c   1.000
_cell.angle_alpha   90.00
_cell.angle_beta   90.00
_cell.angle_gamma   90.00
#
_symmetry.space_group_name_H-M   'P 1'
#
loop_
_entity.id
_entity.type
_entity.pdbx_description
1 polymer ?
#
loop_
_entity_poly.entity_id
_entity_poly.type
_entity_poly.pdbx_seq_one_letter_code
_entity_poly.pdbx_strand_id
1 'polypeptide(L)' 'MRLPARALLASVMAALLLAIPAMARAGAAARHRIVSLNLCTDQMLLLLVPPQDIAGLSPLARDCAYSML' A
#
# COMPACT_ATOMS: atom_id res chain seq x y z
N MET A 1 -0.96 18.75 -42.23
CA MET A 1 -1.21 17.30 -42.09
C MET A 1 -2.31 17.07 -41.05
N ARG A 2 -3.52 16.68 -41.46
CA ARG A 2 -4.57 16.24 -40.53
C ARG A 2 -4.38 14.74 -40.31
N LEU A 3 -3.94 14.34 -39.12
CA LEU A 3 -3.85 12.92 -38.78
C LEU A 3 -5.27 12.32 -38.73
N PRO A 4 -5.50 11.15 -39.34
CA PRO A 4 -6.80 10.51 -39.28
C PRO A 4 -7.13 10.13 -37.83
N ALA A 5 -8.39 10.25 -37.42
CA ALA A 5 -8.84 9.99 -36.04
C ALA A 5 -8.39 8.61 -35.51
N ARG A 6 -8.27 7.62 -36.39
CA ARG A 6 -7.76 6.27 -36.09
C ARG A 6 -6.28 6.26 -35.68
N ALA A 7 -5.45 7.10 -36.31
CA ALA A 7 -4.04 7.24 -35.95
C ALA A 7 -3.86 7.97 -34.62
N LEU A 8 -4.75 8.92 -34.30
CA LEU A 8 -4.77 9.59 -33.00
C LEU A 8 -5.16 8.62 -31.87
N LEU A 9 -6.22 7.82 -32.08
CA LEU A 9 -6.63 6.79 -31.12
C LEU A 9 -5.53 5.75 -30.88
N ALA A 10 -4.86 5.30 -31.95
CA ALA A 10 -3.76 4.36 -31.84
C ALA A 10 -2.57 4.94 -31.06
N SER A 11 -2.22 6.22 -31.25
CA SER A 11 -1.12 6.84 -30.52
C SER A 11 -1.44 7.04 -29.04
N VAL A 12 -2.69 7.42 -28.71
CA VAL A 12 -3.14 7.54 -27.32
C VAL A 12 -3.12 6.19 -26.61
N MET A 13 -3.61 5.14 -27.27
CA MET A 13 -3.59 3.79 -26.72
C MET A 13 -2.16 3.28 -26.50
N ALA A 14 -1.26 3.52 -27.46
CA ALA A 14 0.15 3.15 -27.33
C ALA A 14 0.84 3.90 -26.17
N ALA A 15 0.57 5.20 -26.03
CA ALA A 15 1.09 6.01 -24.93
C ALA A 15 0.56 5.51 -23.57
N LEU A 16 -0.72 5.15 -23.50
CA LEU A 16 -1.33 4.60 -22.30
C LEU A 16 -0.71 3.26 -21.90
N LEU A 17 -0.52 2.33 -22.86
CA LEU A 17 0.13 1.04 -22.60
C LEU A 17 1.57 1.20 -22.10
N LEU A 18 2.31 2.19 -22.60
CA LEU A 18 3.70 2.45 -22.19
C LEU A 18 3.80 3.06 -20.78
N ALA A 19 2.75 3.71 -20.29
CA ALA A 19 2.74 4.35 -18.97
C ALA A 19 2.46 3.38 -17.80
N ILE A 20 1.81 2.24 -18.07
CA ILE A 20 1.43 1.23 -17.06
C ILE A 20 2.65 0.69 -16.27
N PRO A 21 3.76 0.25 -16.90
CA PRO A 21 4.90 -0.32 -16.16
C PRO A 21 5.63 0.71 -15.28
N ALA A 22 5.56 2.01 -15.61
CA ALA A 22 6.17 3.07 -14.81
C ALA A 22 5.46 3.25 -13.45
N MET A 23 4.15 3.00 -13.38
CA MET A 23 3.39 3.06 -12.13
C MET A 23 3.64 1.87 -11.20
N ALA A 24 3.96 0.70 -11.75
CA ALA A 24 4.22 -0.51 -10.95
C ALA A 24 5.47 -0.37 -10.05
N ARG A 25 6.42 0.49 -10.43
CA ARG A 25 7.65 0.75 -9.67
C ARG A 25 7.42 1.58 -8.39
N ALA A 26 6.30 2.31 -8.29
CA ALA A 26 5.98 3.16 -7.15
C ALA A 26 5.61 2.35 -5.88
N GLY A 27 5.22 1.08 -6.01
CA GLY A 27 4.93 0.19 -4.89
C GLY A 27 6.15 -0.35 -4.15
N ALA A 28 7.36 -0.15 -4.68
CA ALA A 28 8.62 -0.47 -4.00
C ALA A 28 9.08 0.65 -3.04
N ALA A 29 8.20 1.62 -2.74
CA ALA A 29 8.43 2.65 -1.73
C ALA A 29 8.91 1.99 -0.42
N ALA A 30 9.86 2.64 0.24
CA ALA A 30 10.53 2.15 1.43
C ALA A 30 9.54 1.46 2.38
N ARG A 31 9.87 0.22 2.77
CA ARG A 31 9.01 -0.60 3.63
C ARG A 31 8.81 0.17 4.94
N HIS A 32 7.62 0.72 5.14
CA HIS A 32 7.32 1.48 6.35
C HIS A 32 7.19 0.50 7.50
N ARG A 33 7.95 0.72 8.56
CA ARG A 33 8.00 -0.12 9.75
C ARG A 33 7.24 0.58 10.86
N ILE A 34 6.11 0.01 11.26
CA ILE A 34 5.15 0.66 12.16
C ILE A 34 5.34 0.14 13.58
N VAL A 35 5.46 1.06 14.54
CA VAL A 35 5.44 0.74 15.97
C VAL A 35 4.18 1.36 16.57
N SER A 36 3.39 0.56 17.29
CA SER A 36 2.23 1.06 18.05
C SER A 36 2.56 1.15 19.54
N LEU A 37 2.04 2.20 20.17
CA LEU A 37 2.17 2.49 21.60
C LEU A 37 0.82 2.42 22.32
N ASN A 38 -0.24 2.02 21.62
CA ASN A 38 -1.60 2.02 22.13
C ASN A 38 -2.26 0.66 21.87
N LEU A 39 -2.75 0.04 22.93
CA LEU A 39 -3.36 -1.29 22.87
C LEU A 39 -4.54 -1.37 21.89
N CYS A 40 -5.42 -0.36 21.87
CA CYS A 40 -6.54 -0.33 20.93
C CYS A 40 -6.06 -0.22 19.48
N THR A 41 -4.90 0.41 19.25
CA THR A 41 -4.28 0.55 17.92
C THR A 41 -3.53 -0.72 17.52
N ASP A 42 -2.98 -1.47 18.47
CA ASP A 42 -2.37 -2.78 18.20
C ASP A 42 -3.37 -3.72 17.50
N GLN A 43 -4.61 -3.74 17.99
CA GLN A 43 -5.67 -4.57 17.41
C GLN A 43 -6.00 -4.17 15.97
N MET A 44 -6.01 -2.87 15.67
CA MET A 44 -6.18 -2.38 14.30
C MET A 44 -5.00 -2.77 13.40
N LEU A 45 -3.76 -2.67 13.89
CA LEU A 45 -2.59 -3.08 13.13
C LEU A 45 -2.63 -4.57 12.77
N LEU A 46 -3.01 -5.43 13.72
CA LEU A 46 -3.11 -6.87 13.48
C LEU A 46 -4.17 -7.22 12.42
N LEU A 47 -5.22 -6.40 12.27
CA LEU A 47 -6.29 -6.61 11.29
C LEU A 47 -5.97 -6.02 9.91
N LEU A 48 -5.22 -4.92 9.84
CA LEU A 48 -5.14 -4.08 8.63
C LEU A 48 -3.75 -4.06 8.00
N VAL A 49 -2.70 -4.43 8.73
CA VAL A 49 -1.30 -4.25 8.31
C VAL A 49 -0.62 -5.60 8.09
N PRO A 50 0.10 -5.79 6.96
CA PRO A 50 0.92 -6.99 6.77
C PRO A 50 1.90 -7.20 7.93
N PRO A 51 2.02 -8.41 8.50
CA PRO A 51 2.87 -8.64 9.67
C PRO A 51 4.33 -8.21 9.48
N GLN A 52 4.86 -8.31 8.25
CA GLN A 52 6.23 -7.89 7.91
C GLN A 52 6.49 -6.38 8.05
N ASP A 53 5.44 -5.56 8.03
CA ASP A 53 5.50 -4.10 8.13
C ASP A 53 5.30 -3.61 9.57
N ILE A 54 4.95 -4.52 10.50
CA ILE A 54 4.84 -4.23 11.93
C ILE A 54 6.22 -4.44 12.59
N ALA A 55 6.76 -3.39 13.20
CA ALA A 55 8.02 -3.44 13.94
C ALA A 55 7.85 -3.66 15.44
N GLY A 56 6.69 -3.31 16.00
CA GLY A 56 6.37 -3.52 17.40
C GLY A 56 4.94 -3.16 17.76
N LEU A 57 4.42 -3.81 18.78
CA LEU A 57 3.14 -3.51 19.44
C LEU A 57 3.40 -2.97 20.84
N SER A 58 2.37 -2.45 21.50
CA SER A 58 2.48 -2.02 22.88
C SER A 58 2.79 -3.21 23.82
N PRO A 59 3.40 -2.95 25.00
CA PRO A 59 3.63 -4.01 25.99
C PRO A 59 2.35 -4.70 26.47
N LEU A 60 1.21 -3.99 26.42
CA LEU A 60 -0.09 -4.50 26.87
C LEU A 60 -0.71 -5.51 25.90
N ALA A 61 -0.20 -5.64 24.67
CA ALA A 61 -0.72 -6.60 23.69
C ALA A 61 -0.62 -8.07 24.15
N ARG A 62 0.17 -8.36 25.19
CA ARG A 62 0.31 -9.69 25.81
C ARG A 62 -0.47 -9.85 27.11
N ASP A 63 -1.14 -8.81 27.57
CA ASP A 63 -1.91 -8.83 28.80
C ASP A 63 -3.37 -9.22 28.51
N CYS A 64 -3.73 -10.45 28.85
CA CYS A 64 -5.08 -10.97 28.61
C CYS A 64 -6.17 -10.26 29.43
N ALA A 65 -5.83 -9.49 30.47
CA ALA A 65 -6.81 -8.71 31.22
C ALA A 65 -7.24 -7.43 30.45
N TYR A 66 -6.38 -6.93 29.57
CA TYR A 66 -6.61 -5.71 28.81
C TYR A 66 -6.67 -5.94 27.29
N SER A 67 -6.30 -7.11 26.76
CA SER A 67 -6.50 -7.44 25.35
C SER A 67 -7.94 -7.94 25.15
N MET A 68 -8.70 -7.21 24.32
CA MET A 68 -10.16 -7.39 24.21
C MET A 68 -10.62 -8.24 23.00
N LEU A 69 -9.70 -8.83 22.24
CA LEU A 69 -9.97 -9.81 21.17
C LEU A 69 -9.17 -11.09 21.42
#